data_AF-A0A9D6UHL2-F1
#
_entry.id   AF-A0A9D6UHL2-F1
#
_cell.length_a   1.000
_cell.length_b   1.000
_cell.length_c   1.000
_cell.angle_alpha   90.00
_cell.angle_beta   90.00
_cell.angle_gamma   90.00
#
_symmetry.space_group_name_H-M   'P 1'
#
loop_
_entity.id
_entity.type
_entity.pdbx_description
1 polymer ?
#
loop_
_entity_poly.entity_id
_entity_poly.type
_entity_poly.pdbx_seq_one_letter_code
_entity_poly.pdbx_strand_id
1 'polypeptide(L)'
;IDARHDKIYIAAFGPGGRPLLTARRMNAPEALRALGAGPLLLTGSGAPLLAKEARARGVPVRVASERLAPDIALVARLGLAAQPDTAPARPLYLKEPDVTMQNPRSDPQKDAAALGEAAARARAAAAAQA
;
A
#
# COMPACT_ATOMS: atom_id res chain seq x y z
N ILE A 1 -9.70 6.80 -0.07
CA ILE A 1 -10.19 5.41 -0.29
C ILE A 1 -9.42 4.50 0.65
N ASP A 2 -10.08 3.56 1.33
CA ASP A 2 -9.41 2.58 2.21
C ASP A 2 -8.44 1.71 1.38
N ALA A 3 -7.18 1.66 1.80
CA ALA A 3 -6.12 0.87 1.17
C ALA A 3 -5.71 -0.37 2.00
N ARG A 4 -6.47 -0.68 3.06
CA ARG A 4 -6.17 -1.70 4.09
C ARG A 4 -4.90 -1.38 4.89
N HIS A 5 -4.72 -2.09 6.01
CA HIS A 5 -3.55 -1.96 6.89
C HIS A 5 -3.30 -0.52 7.34
N ASP A 6 -4.36 0.18 7.77
CA ASP A 6 -4.34 1.57 8.24
C ASP A 6 -3.77 2.59 7.22
N LYS A 7 -3.84 2.25 5.94
CA LYS A 7 -3.46 3.12 4.83
C LYS A 7 -4.68 3.57 4.04
N ILE A 8 -4.54 4.72 3.38
CA ILE A 8 -5.51 5.28 2.44
C ILE A 8 -4.84 5.57 1.10
N TYR A 9 -5.58 5.36 0.02
CA TYR A 9 -5.30 6.01 -1.26
C TYR A 9 -5.93 7.39 -1.24
N ILE A 10 -5.14 8.42 -1.54
CA ILE A 10 -5.54 9.81 -1.48
C ILE A 10 -5.01 10.60 -2.67
N ALA A 11 -5.86 11.49 -3.19
CA ALA A 11 -5.49 12.63 -4.01
C ALA A 11 -6.27 13.83 -3.44
N ALA A 12 -5.74 15.04 -3.59
CA ALA A 12 -6.36 16.23 -3.04
C ALA A 12 -6.38 17.36 -4.07
N PHE A 13 -7.44 18.15 -4.02
CA PHE A 13 -7.70 19.23 -4.95
C PHE A 13 -8.17 20.45 -4.17
N GLY A 14 -7.72 21.62 -4.60
CA GLY A 14 -8.14 22.90 -4.08
C GLY A 14 -9.38 23.44 -4.79
N PRO A 15 -9.77 24.68 -4.47
CA PRO A 15 -10.84 25.38 -5.19
C PRO A 15 -10.60 25.35 -6.71
N GLY A 16 -11.66 25.14 -7.48
CA GLY A 16 -11.58 25.04 -8.95
C GLY A 16 -10.92 23.77 -9.48
N GLY A 17 -10.63 22.78 -8.63
CA GLY A 17 -10.07 21.49 -9.07
C GLY A 17 -8.55 21.48 -9.25
N ARG A 18 -7.85 22.54 -8.81
CA ARG A 18 -6.38 22.58 -8.85
C ARG A 18 -5.79 21.42 -8.04
N PRO A 19 -4.91 20.57 -8.60
CA PRO A 19 -4.29 19.50 -7.84
C PRO A 19 -3.40 20.07 -6.72
N LEU A 20 -3.57 19.54 -5.50
CA LEU A 20 -2.75 19.85 -4.32
C LEU A 20 -1.86 18.66 -3.93
N LEU A 21 -2.40 17.45 -4.08
CA LEU A 21 -1.69 16.20 -3.80
C LEU A 21 -2.00 15.21 -4.92
N THR A 22 -0.95 14.75 -5.59
CA THR A 22 -1.08 13.65 -6.57
C THR A 22 -1.51 12.36 -5.88
N ALA A 23 -2.03 11.41 -6.65
CA ALA A 23 -2.52 10.15 -6.11
C ALA A 23 -1.39 9.35 -5.42
N ARG A 24 -1.57 9.03 -4.13
CA ARG A 24 -0.57 8.37 -3.28
C ARG A 24 -1.23 7.41 -2.29
N ARG A 25 -0.46 6.45 -1.76
CA ARG A 25 -0.84 5.55 -0.65
C ARG A 25 -0.09 5.97 0.61
N MET A 26 -0.79 6.26 1.70
CA MET A 26 -0.18 6.76 2.96
C MET A 26 -1.06 6.45 4.17
N ASN A 27 -0.53 6.58 5.39
CA ASN A 27 -1.35 6.55 6.62
C ASN A 27 -2.01 7.91 6.88
N ALA A 28 -2.98 7.96 7.81
CA ALA A 28 -3.73 9.19 8.10
C ALA A 28 -2.86 10.35 8.65
N PRO A 29 -1.91 10.13 9.58
CA PRO A 29 -1.02 11.20 10.05
C PRO A 29 -0.14 11.81 8.95
N GLU A 30 0.40 10.98 8.05
CA GLU A 30 1.17 11.44 6.88
C GLU A 30 0.30 12.25 5.92
N ALA A 31 -0.92 11.77 5.65
CA ALA A 31 -1.89 12.47 4.81
C ALA A 31 -2.22 13.86 5.36
N LEU A 32 -2.54 13.94 6.65
CA LEU A 32 -2.90 15.21 7.26
C LEU A 32 -1.74 16.22 7.20
N ARG A 33 -0.49 15.77 7.43
CA ARG A 33 0.70 16.62 7.27
C ARG A 33 0.86 17.13 5.83
N ALA A 34 0.62 16.27 4.84
CA ALA A 34 0.74 16.65 3.43
C ALA A 34 -0.37 17.63 2.98
N LEU A 35 -1.55 17.58 3.59
CA LEU A 35 -2.69 18.46 3.29
C LEU A 35 -2.59 19.84 3.96
N GLY A 36 -1.82 19.94 5.05
CA GLY A 36 -1.70 21.16 5.85
C GLY A 36 -2.89 21.38 6.79
N ALA A 37 -3.06 22.62 7.27
CA ALA A 37 -4.01 22.97 8.33
C ALA A 37 -5.37 23.51 7.84
N GLY A 38 -5.60 23.53 6.52
CA GLY A 38 -6.84 24.05 5.94
C GLY A 38 -8.06 23.15 6.23
N PRO A 39 -9.30 23.70 6.14
CA PRO A 39 -10.50 22.91 6.30
C PRO A 39 -10.60 21.82 5.23
N LEU A 40 -11.00 20.61 5.64
CA LEU A 40 -11.04 19.45 4.78
C LEU A 40 -12.48 19.06 4.43
N LEU A 41 -12.73 18.79 3.15
CA LEU A 41 -13.93 18.11 2.68
C LEU A 41 -13.52 16.75 2.11
N LEU A 42 -13.93 15.67 2.80
CA LEU A 42 -13.47 14.32 2.49
C LEU A 42 -14.55 13.50 1.78
N THR A 43 -14.14 12.61 0.89
CA THR A 43 -15.01 11.64 0.22
C THR A 43 -14.32 10.29 0.04
N GLY A 44 -15.12 9.22 0.01
CA GLY A 44 -14.70 7.83 -0.24
C GLY A 44 -14.50 7.00 1.04
N SER A 45 -14.38 5.69 0.88
CA SER A 45 -14.31 4.72 1.99
C SER A 45 -13.23 4.94 3.05
N GLY A 46 -12.15 5.67 2.71
CA GLY A 46 -11.06 6.00 3.65
C GLY A 46 -11.26 7.32 4.40
N ALA A 47 -12.33 8.06 4.10
CA ALA A 47 -12.59 9.37 4.70
C ALA A 47 -12.73 9.31 6.24
N PRO A 48 -13.38 8.29 6.85
CA PRO A 48 -13.49 8.22 8.31
C PRO A 48 -12.13 8.12 9.02
N LEU A 49 -11.18 7.38 8.44
CA LEU A 49 -9.83 7.22 8.99
C LEU A 49 -9.11 8.57 9.07
N LEU A 50 -9.13 9.34 7.98
CA LEU A 50 -8.50 10.66 7.93
C LEU A 50 -9.27 11.71 8.75
N ALA A 51 -10.60 11.64 8.79
CA ALA A 51 -11.43 12.53 9.59
C ALA A 51 -11.17 12.36 11.09
N LYS A 52 -10.94 11.11 11.56
CA LYS A 52 -10.56 10.84 12.95
C LYS A 52 -9.24 11.53 13.32
N GLU A 53 -8.21 11.39 12.49
CA GLU A 53 -6.92 12.05 12.71
C GLU A 53 -7.05 13.58 12.65
N ALA A 54 -7.77 14.12 11.68
CA ALA A 54 -8.01 15.55 11.55
C ALA A 54 -8.68 16.14 12.80
N ARG A 55 -9.74 15.49 13.32
CA ARG A 55 -10.42 15.91 14.55
C ARG A 55 -9.50 15.86 15.77
N ALA A 56 -8.70 14.80 15.90
CA ALA A 56 -7.75 14.67 17.00
C ALA A 56 -6.69 15.79 17.00
N ARG A 57 -6.41 16.38 15.82
CA ARG A 57 -5.45 17.47 15.62
C ARG A 57 -6.11 18.86 15.56
N GLY A 58 -7.42 18.95 15.77
CA GLY A 58 -8.16 20.22 15.70
C GLY A 58 -8.32 20.78 14.29
N VAL A 59 -8.10 19.99 13.24
CA VAL A 59 -8.31 20.41 11.85
C VAL A 59 -9.80 20.32 11.49
N PRO A 60 -10.44 21.41 11.05
CA PRO A 60 -11.85 21.37 10.64
C PRO A 60 -12.06 20.38 9.49
N VAL A 61 -12.99 19.45 9.67
CA VAL A 61 -13.23 18.40 8.68
C VAL A 61 -14.71 18.04 8.56
N ARG A 62 -15.17 17.89 7.32
CA ARG A 62 -16.49 17.35 6.98
C ARG A 62 -16.32 16.16 6.04
N VAL A 63 -17.05 15.08 6.31
CA VAL A 63 -17.14 13.93 5.41
C VAL A 63 -18.40 14.11 4.56
N ALA A 64 -18.21 14.27 3.25
CA ALA A 64 -19.31 14.45 2.30
C ALA A 64 -19.94 13.10 1.89
N SER A 65 -19.12 12.04 1.81
CA SER A 65 -19.56 10.70 1.45
C SER A 65 -18.52 9.67 1.87
N GLU A 66 -18.98 8.48 2.25
CA GLU A 66 -18.12 7.33 2.57
C GLU A 66 -18.28 6.21 1.52
N ARG A 67 -18.92 6.50 0.39
CA ARG A 67 -19.22 5.50 -0.64
C ARG A 67 -17.94 4.77 -1.09
N LEU A 68 -18.04 3.45 -1.23
CA LEU A 68 -16.93 2.59 -1.63
C LEU A 68 -16.49 2.82 -3.08
N ALA A 69 -17.47 2.93 -3.98
CA ALA A 69 -17.25 3.10 -5.41
C ALA A 69 -17.62 4.52 -5.88
N PRO A 70 -16.93 5.07 -6.89
CA PRO A 70 -17.34 6.33 -7.50
C PRO A 70 -18.68 6.18 -8.23
N ASP A 71 -19.39 7.30 -8.40
CA ASP A 71 -20.57 7.35 -9.26
C ASP A 71 -20.14 7.21 -10.73
N ILE A 72 -20.74 6.26 -11.45
CA ILE A 72 -20.44 6.00 -12.85
C ILE A 72 -20.70 7.20 -13.75
N ALA A 73 -21.70 8.04 -13.42
CA ALA A 73 -21.96 9.27 -14.18
C ALA A 73 -20.81 10.27 -14.08
N LEU A 74 -20.14 10.35 -12.92
CA LEU A 74 -18.95 11.20 -12.75
C LEU A 74 -17.74 10.64 -13.50
N VAL A 75 -17.57 9.32 -13.48
CA VAL A 75 -16.51 8.65 -14.27
C VAL A 75 -16.70 8.91 -15.76
N ALA A 76 -17.93 8.77 -16.28
CA ALA A 76 -18.25 9.05 -17.68
C ALA A 76 -17.95 10.51 -18.08
N ARG A 77 -18.27 11.48 -17.21
CA ARG A 77 -17.94 12.90 -17.43
C ARG A 77 -16.45 13.15 -17.52
N LEU A 78 -15.64 12.51 -16.65
CA LEU A 78 -14.18 12.59 -16.74
C LEU A 78 -13.67 11.95 -18.03
N GLY A 79 -14.27 10.83 -18.45
CA GLY A 79 -13.96 10.16 -19.72
C GLY A 79 -14.20 11.06 -20.94
N LEU A 80 -15.29 11.83 -20.96
CA LEU A 80 -15.57 12.80 -22.04
C LEU A 80 -14.53 13.92 -22.13
N ALA A 81 -13.89 14.29 -21.02
CA ALA A 81 -12.84 15.30 -20.99
C ALA A 81 -11.44 14.74 -21.30
N ALA A 82 -11.27 13.41 -21.23
CA ALA A 82 -9.99 12.75 -21.45
C ALA A 82 -9.68 12.60 -22.94
N GLN A 83 -8.40 12.63 -23.29
CA GLN A 83 -7.89 12.39 -24.64
C GLN A 83 -7.26 10.99 -24.69
N PRO A 84 -7.86 10.01 -25.38
CA PRO A 84 -7.38 8.64 -25.38
C PRO A 84 -5.93 8.50 -25.87
N ASP A 85 -5.52 9.32 -26.82
CA ASP A 85 -4.18 9.28 -27.43
C ASP A 85 -3.08 9.69 -26.46
N THR A 86 -3.38 10.56 -25.48
CA THR A 86 -2.41 11.08 -24.50
C THR A 86 -2.62 10.51 -23.09
N ALA A 87 -3.82 9.97 -22.82
CA ALA A 87 -4.19 9.38 -21.54
C ALA A 87 -4.84 7.99 -21.73
N PRO A 88 -4.06 6.97 -22.17
CA PRO A 88 -4.60 5.63 -22.37
C PRO A 88 -5.06 5.03 -21.03
N ALA A 89 -6.13 4.24 -21.09
CA ALA A 89 -6.70 3.54 -19.95
C ALA A 89 -5.71 2.50 -19.39
N ARG A 90 -4.90 2.91 -18.42
CA ARG A 90 -3.93 2.06 -17.72
C ARG A 90 -4.20 2.06 -16.23
N PRO A 91 -4.09 0.92 -15.53
CA PRO A 91 -4.20 0.90 -14.08
C PRO A 91 -3.11 1.75 -13.42
N LEU A 92 -3.48 2.49 -12.37
CA LEU A 92 -2.53 3.21 -11.51
C LEU A 92 -2.24 2.39 -10.26
N TYR A 93 -1.14 1.64 -10.27
CA TYR A 93 -0.69 0.88 -9.11
C TYR A 93 0.08 1.78 -8.14
N LEU A 94 -0.48 1.98 -6.94
CA LEU A 94 0.11 2.83 -5.89
C LEU A 94 0.68 2.03 -4.70
N LYS A 95 0.51 0.71 -4.69
CA LYS A 95 1.13 -0.16 -3.67
C LYS A 95 2.58 -0.43 -4.11
N GLU A 96 3.52 -0.32 -3.17
CA GLU A 96 4.90 -0.74 -3.42
C GLU A 96 4.95 -2.22 -3.82
N PRO A 97 5.87 -2.62 -4.72
CA PRO A 97 6.05 -4.01 -5.09
C PRO A 97 6.35 -4.87 -3.86
N ASP A 98 5.45 -5.79 -3.56
CA ASP A 98 5.55 -6.71 -2.43
C ASP A 98 6.12 -8.03 -2.98
N VAL A 99 7.43 -8.07 -3.15
CA VAL A 99 8.12 -9.25 -3.69
C VAL A 99 8.60 -10.09 -2.52
N THR A 100 7.83 -11.12 -2.17
CA THR A 100 8.32 -12.18 -1.29
C THR A 100 9.32 -13.03 -2.07
N MET A 101 10.60 -12.98 -1.71
CA MET A 101 11.56 -13.94 -2.23
C MET A 101 11.10 -15.34 -1.82
N GLN A 102 10.91 -16.23 -2.79
CA GLN A 102 10.61 -17.63 -2.51
C GLN A 102 11.72 -18.17 -1.60
N ASN A 103 11.34 -18.62 -0.40
CA ASN A 103 12.27 -19.29 0.50
C ASN A 103 12.91 -20.44 -0.30
N PRO A 104 14.24 -20.48 -0.48
CA PRO A 104 14.86 -21.61 -1.17
C PRO A 104 14.44 -22.86 -0.41
N ARG A 105 13.74 -23.76 -1.13
CA ARG A 105 13.36 -25.08 -0.62
C ARG A 105 14.62 -25.67 0.02
N SER A 106 14.58 -25.99 1.31
CA SER A 106 15.69 -26.68 1.97
C SER A 106 15.98 -27.92 1.14
N ASP A 107 17.14 -27.94 0.48
CA ASP A 107 17.53 -28.98 -0.45
C ASP A 107 17.75 -30.26 0.39
N PRO A 108 16.86 -31.27 0.34
CA PRO A 108 16.98 -32.43 1.22
C PRO A 108 18.29 -33.19 0.99
N GLN A 109 18.87 -33.02 -0.20
CA GLN A 109 20.16 -33.57 -0.60
C GLN A 109 21.33 -32.96 0.18
N LYS A 110 21.28 -31.66 0.51
CA LYS A 110 22.33 -30.97 1.27
C LYS A 110 22.31 -31.40 2.75
N ASP A 111 21.13 -31.56 3.31
CA ASP A 111 20.96 -32.00 4.70
C ASP A 111 21.39 -33.47 4.87
N ALA A 112 21.08 -34.34 3.90
CA ALA A 112 21.52 -35.74 3.91
C ALA A 112 23.05 -35.89 3.76
N ALA A 113 23.70 -35.06 2.93
CA ALA A 113 25.15 -35.06 2.77
C ALA A 113 25.88 -34.62 4.05
N ALA A 114 25.37 -33.59 4.74
CA ALA A 114 25.94 -33.12 6.01
C ALA A 114 25.85 -34.18 7.13
N LEU A 115 24.74 -34.93 7.18
CA LEU A 115 24.57 -36.03 8.12
C LEU A 115 25.50 -37.21 7.81
N GLY A 116 25.74 -37.49 6.53
CA GLY A 116 26.69 -38.52 6.07
C GLY A 116 28.14 -38.20 6.45
N GLU A 117 28.59 -36.96 6.26
CA GLU A 117 29.93 -36.52 6.66
C GLU A 117 30.11 -36.52 8.18
N ALA A 118 29.09 -36.12 8.94
CA ALA A 118 29.13 -36.17 10.40
C ALA A 118 29.25 -37.61 10.92
N ALA A 119 28.50 -38.55 10.32
CA ALA A 119 28.58 -39.98 10.66
C ALA A 119 29.94 -40.60 10.29
N ALA A 120 30.54 -40.18 9.17
CA ALA A 120 31.87 -40.62 8.76
C ALA A 120 32.96 -40.13 9.73
N ARG A 121 32.90 -38.87 10.18
CA ARG A 121 33.81 -38.32 11.20
C ARG A 121 33.69 -39.04 12.53
N ALA A 122 32.47 -39.36 12.97
CA ALA A 122 32.25 -40.10 14.21
C ALA A 122 32.84 -41.52 14.16
N ARG A 123 32.72 -42.22 13.01
CA ARG A 123 33.31 -43.55 12.81
C ARG A 123 34.85 -43.52 12.75
N ALA A 124 35.43 -42.50 12.11
CA ALA A 124 36.88 -42.32 12.08
C ALA A 124 37.46 -42.03 13.47
N ALA A 125 36.76 -41.25 14.30
CA ALA A 125 37.16 -40.96 15.68
C ALA A 125 37.08 -42.18 16.61
N ALA A 126 36.14 -43.12 16.36
CA ALA A 126 36.01 -44.36 17.12
C ALA A 126 37.09 -45.39 16.76
N ALA A 127 37.55 -45.43 15.50
CA ALA A 127 38.60 -46.35 15.06
C ALA A 127 40.02 -45.98 15.54
N ALA A 128 40.24 -44.72 15.96
CA ALA A 128 41.52 -44.25 16.48
C ALA A 128 41.71 -44.46 17.99
N GLN A 129 40.70 -44.99 18.70
CA GLN A 129 40.69 -45.22 20.15
C GLN A 129 40.78 -46.71 20.54
N ALA A 130 41.04 -47.60 19.58
CA ALA A 130 41.29 -49.04 19.78
C ALA A 130 42.75 -49.35 19.43
#